data_AF-A0A401V3K5-F1
#
_entry.id   AF-A0A401V3K5-F1
#
_cell.length_a   1.000
_cell.length_b   1.000
_cell.length_c   1.000
_cell.angle_alpha   90.00
_cell.angle_beta   90.00
_cell.angle_gamma   90.00
#
_symmetry.space_group_name_H-M   'P 1'
#
loop_
_entity.id
_entity.type
_entity.pdbx_description
1 polymer ?
#
loop_
_entity_poly.entity_id
_entity_poly.type
_entity_poly.pdbx_seq_one_letter_code
_entity_poly.pdbx_strand_id
1 'polypeptide(L)'
;MQLRPDGTGTVHVNEHASACAAASTARLRAGALARAVAVARTVGRPVRVVLADATGASLLAAHPDGTLRTLPAEGAGAPVDVPPAPCRRCGADQPVAALACGACGTLEPLRVETDPVALLDAATLSRPDEGLLASLPAPRPVPALPTVPDALPDGLPHGLRDGLSPVSVPVLPDGRSPVSVPVLPPEPAAGGAARDAADTSGGHVLVLTVDGGAPVRVPGGASLGRDPVAPTGRTPVRVVGATVSKTHALVDVEPDGTILVTDFSSTNGTHVLLDAPVRLVPHTPVAVPAGTVVLLGEVRCTLGLSA
;
A
#
# COMPACT_ATOMS: atom_id res chain seq x y z
N MET A 1 -1.05 -22.85 -1.78
CA MET A 1 0.21 -22.57 -2.52
C MET A 1 0.75 -23.89 -3.03
N GLN A 2 1.08 -23.97 -4.32
CA GLN A 2 1.69 -25.14 -4.94
C GLN A 2 3.04 -24.73 -5.52
N LEU A 3 4.13 -25.26 -4.98
CA LEU A 3 5.50 -24.92 -5.38
C LEU A 3 6.12 -26.10 -6.12
N ARG A 4 6.74 -25.82 -7.26
CA ARG A 4 7.42 -26.83 -8.08
C ARG A 4 8.94 -26.78 -7.85
N PRO A 5 9.64 -27.91 -8.08
CA PRO A 5 11.10 -27.98 -7.91
C PRO A 5 11.89 -27.05 -8.83
N ASP A 6 11.29 -26.64 -9.95
CA ASP A 6 11.89 -25.75 -10.97
C ASP A 6 11.88 -24.26 -10.56
N GLY A 7 11.43 -23.92 -9.35
CA GLY A 7 11.34 -22.54 -8.88
C GLY A 7 10.09 -21.80 -9.37
N THR A 8 9.13 -22.49 -9.98
CA THR A 8 7.81 -21.95 -10.32
C THR A 8 6.72 -22.45 -9.39
N GLY A 9 5.57 -21.77 -9.35
CA GLY A 9 4.44 -22.21 -8.54
C GLY A 9 3.20 -21.35 -8.69
N THR A 10 2.18 -21.67 -7.91
CA THR A 10 0.97 -20.86 -7.80
C THR A 10 0.68 -20.54 -6.34
N VAL A 11 0.42 -19.25 -6.06
CA VAL A 11 -0.13 -18.79 -4.79
C VAL A 11 -1.62 -18.58 -5.00
N HIS A 12 -2.43 -19.19 -4.14
CA HIS A 12 -3.88 -19.02 -4.14
C HIS A 12 -4.23 -18.24 -2.88
N VAL A 13 -4.88 -17.09 -3.06
CA VAL A 13 -5.47 -16.30 -1.98
C VAL A 13 -6.96 -16.21 -2.26
N ASN A 14 -7.77 -16.87 -1.44
CA ASN A 14 -9.17 -17.15 -1.76
C ASN A 14 -9.27 -17.84 -3.14
N GLU A 15 -10.13 -17.35 -4.03
CA GLU A 15 -10.31 -17.89 -5.39
C GLU A 15 -9.27 -17.37 -6.40
N HIS A 16 -8.45 -16.39 -6.01
CA HIS A 16 -7.49 -15.78 -6.93
C HIS A 16 -6.18 -16.57 -6.92
N ALA A 17 -5.86 -17.15 -8.08
CA ALA A 17 -4.58 -17.80 -8.33
C ALA A 17 -3.61 -16.81 -8.98
N SER A 18 -2.38 -16.76 -8.48
CA SER A 18 -1.30 -15.95 -9.06
C SER A 18 -0.10 -16.84 -9.37
N ALA A 19 0.40 -16.76 -10.60
CA ALA A 19 1.63 -17.44 -10.99
C ALA A 19 2.82 -16.81 -10.25
N CYS A 20 3.74 -17.66 -9.80
CA CYS A 20 4.91 -17.28 -9.03
C CYS A 20 6.16 -17.91 -9.63
N ALA A 21 7.28 -17.18 -9.59
CA ALA A 21 8.58 -17.66 -10.00
C ALA A 21 9.70 -17.04 -9.17
N ALA A 22 10.74 -17.83 -8.90
CA ALA A 22 11.95 -17.38 -8.22
C ALA A 22 13.17 -18.19 -8.70
N ALA A 23 14.37 -17.65 -8.49
CA ALA A 23 15.62 -18.30 -8.86
C ALA A 23 15.91 -19.62 -8.09
N SER A 24 15.19 -19.88 -7.00
CA SER A 24 15.31 -21.13 -6.23
C SER A 24 14.01 -21.46 -5.50
N THR A 25 13.81 -22.73 -5.18
CA THR A 25 12.67 -23.20 -4.38
C THR A 25 12.64 -22.59 -2.98
N ALA A 26 13.80 -22.41 -2.35
CA ALA A 26 13.92 -21.73 -1.05
C ALA A 26 13.42 -20.28 -1.14
N ARG A 27 13.83 -19.55 -2.19
CA ARG A 27 13.37 -18.18 -2.43
C ARG A 27 11.87 -18.13 -2.73
N LEU A 28 11.38 -19.06 -3.55
CA LEU A 28 9.96 -19.18 -3.88
C LEU A 28 9.12 -19.41 -2.60
N ARG A 29 9.58 -20.32 -1.73
CA ARG A 29 8.93 -20.63 -0.45
C ARG A 29 8.92 -19.42 0.48
N ALA A 30 10.05 -18.73 0.65
CA ALA A 30 10.12 -17.51 1.47
C ALA A 30 9.18 -16.42 0.95
N GLY A 31 9.15 -16.19 -0.38
CA GLY A 31 8.27 -15.19 -0.99
C GLY A 31 6.78 -15.54 -0.86
N ALA A 32 6.41 -16.80 -1.05
CA ALA A 32 5.05 -17.26 -0.86
C ALA A 32 4.59 -17.09 0.59
N LEU A 33 5.44 -17.41 1.57
CA LEU A 33 5.14 -17.19 2.99
C LEU A 33 5.07 -15.69 3.35
N ALA A 34 5.94 -14.86 2.76
CA ALA A 34 5.91 -13.41 2.95
C ALA A 34 4.59 -12.82 2.43
N ARG A 35 4.10 -13.35 1.31
CA ARG A 35 2.77 -12.99 0.78
C ARG A 35 1.66 -13.34 1.76
N ALA A 36 1.67 -14.53 2.36
CA ALA A 36 0.67 -14.91 3.36
C ALA A 36 0.70 -13.99 4.59
N VAL A 37 1.88 -13.60 5.06
CA VAL A 37 2.03 -12.62 6.16
C VAL A 37 1.45 -11.26 5.75
N ALA A 38 1.72 -10.80 4.53
CA ALA A 38 1.15 -9.56 4.01
C ALA A 38 -0.40 -9.62 3.99
N VAL A 39 -0.99 -10.72 3.52
CA VAL A 39 -2.45 -10.96 3.57
C VAL A 39 -2.95 -10.91 5.01
N ALA A 40 -2.29 -11.61 5.95
CA ALA A 40 -2.69 -11.63 7.35
C ALA A 40 -2.72 -10.23 7.97
N ARG A 41 -1.68 -9.43 7.68
CA ARG A 41 -1.59 -8.03 8.09
C ARG A 41 -2.72 -7.19 7.54
N THR A 42 -2.96 -7.29 6.24
CA THR A 42 -4.01 -6.53 5.56
C THR A 42 -5.40 -6.86 6.11
N VAL A 43 -5.67 -8.12 6.44
CA VAL A 43 -6.97 -8.56 7.03
C VAL A 43 -7.03 -8.34 8.55
N GLY A 44 -5.88 -8.10 9.21
CA GLY A 44 -5.81 -7.91 10.66
C GLY A 44 -6.06 -9.17 11.48
N ARG A 45 -5.95 -10.37 10.88
CA ARG A 45 -6.15 -11.66 11.58
C ARG A 45 -5.28 -12.77 10.99
N PRO A 46 -5.02 -13.86 11.74
CA PRO A 46 -4.25 -14.99 11.22
C PRO A 46 -4.94 -15.63 10.01
N VAL A 47 -4.16 -16.03 9.01
CA VAL A 47 -4.66 -16.71 7.81
C VAL A 47 -4.10 -18.12 7.72
N ARG A 48 -4.95 -19.04 7.26
CA ARG A 48 -4.60 -20.43 7.03
C ARG A 48 -3.90 -20.56 5.68
N VAL A 49 -2.74 -21.18 5.67
CA VAL A 49 -1.89 -21.39 4.49
C VAL A 49 -1.71 -22.89 4.28
N VAL A 50 -2.09 -23.37 3.11
CA VAL A 50 -1.72 -24.71 2.63
C VAL A 50 -0.51 -24.55 1.74
N LEU A 51 0.64 -25.08 2.15
CA LEU A 51 1.87 -25.08 1.38
C LEU A 51 2.13 -26.49 0.87
N ALA A 52 1.98 -26.71 -0.44
CA ALA A 52 2.35 -27.96 -1.09
C ALA A 52 3.66 -27.75 -1.86
N ASP A 53 4.66 -28.56 -1.55
CA ASP A 53 5.94 -28.61 -2.28
C ASP A 53 6.38 -30.07 -2.49
N ALA A 54 7.61 -30.28 -2.98
CA ALA A 54 8.15 -31.62 -3.23
C ALA A 54 8.26 -32.50 -1.96
N THR A 55 8.26 -31.90 -0.77
CA THR A 55 8.32 -32.61 0.52
C THR A 55 6.93 -32.99 1.05
N GLY A 56 5.87 -32.48 0.42
CA GLY A 56 4.48 -32.77 0.78
C GLY A 56 3.66 -31.49 1.03
N ALA A 57 2.45 -31.69 1.55
CA ALA A 57 1.57 -30.59 1.94
C ALA A 57 1.69 -30.31 3.44
N SER A 58 2.00 -29.07 3.79
CA SER A 58 2.05 -28.56 5.16
C SER A 58 0.95 -27.52 5.38
N LEU A 59 0.33 -27.56 6.56
CA LEU A 59 -0.65 -26.56 6.97
C LEU A 59 -0.02 -25.59 7.97
N LEU A 60 -0.11 -24.29 7.68
CA LEU A 60 0.50 -23.22 8.47
C LEU A 60 -0.54 -22.13 8.79
N ALA A 61 -0.34 -21.43 9.90
CA ALA A 61 -0.99 -20.17 10.22
C ALA A 61 0.03 -19.04 10.03
N ALA A 62 -0.30 -18.05 9.20
CA ALA A 62 0.46 -16.80 9.10
C ALA A 62 -0.25 -15.71 9.88
N HIS A 63 0.46 -15.10 10.82
CA HIS A 63 -0.09 -14.09 11.73
C HIS A 63 0.21 -12.66 11.26
N PRO A 64 -0.62 -11.67 11.63
CA PRO A 64 -0.37 -10.26 11.31
C PRO A 64 0.93 -9.70 11.92
N ASP A 65 1.44 -10.28 13.00
CA ASP A 65 2.72 -9.87 13.60
C ASP A 65 3.92 -10.31 12.75
N GLY A 66 3.73 -11.22 11.80
CA GLY A 66 4.78 -11.80 10.96
C GLY A 66 5.26 -13.17 11.40
N THR A 67 4.67 -13.75 12.45
CA THR A 67 4.97 -15.10 12.90
C THR A 67 4.25 -16.14 12.03
N LEU A 68 4.92 -17.27 11.82
CA LEU A 68 4.38 -18.45 11.16
C LEU A 68 4.32 -19.59 12.16
N ARG A 69 3.22 -20.34 12.18
CA ARG A 69 3.07 -21.51 13.06
C ARG A 69 2.57 -22.69 12.26
N THR A 70 3.02 -23.90 12.58
CA THR A 70 2.42 -25.11 12.03
C THR A 70 0.99 -25.27 12.56
N LEU A 71 0.06 -25.78 11.78
CA LEU A 71 -1.27 -26.12 12.27
C LEU A 71 -1.36 -27.65 12.37
N PRO A 72 -1.16 -28.24 13.56
CA PRO A 72 -1.47 -29.65 13.78
C PRO A 72 -2.99 -29.87 13.66
N ALA A 73 -3.41 -31.14 13.54
CA ALA A 73 -4.81 -31.52 13.54
C ALA A 73 -5.54 -31.07 14.83
N GLU A 74 -4.81 -31.03 15.95
CA GLU A 74 -5.29 -30.50 17.23
C GLU A 74 -4.19 -29.71 17.96
N GLY A 75 -4.56 -28.59 18.58
CA GLY A 75 -3.68 -27.80 19.44
C GLY A 75 -2.94 -26.62 18.78
N ALA A 76 -2.13 -25.93 19.59
CA ALA A 76 -1.36 -24.78 19.16
C ALA A 76 -0.06 -25.22 18.45
N GLY A 77 0.18 -24.63 17.29
CA GLY A 77 1.35 -24.86 16.45
C GLY A 77 2.70 -24.52 17.06
N ALA A 78 3.73 -25.25 16.64
CA ALA A 78 5.11 -24.82 16.81
C ALA A 78 5.42 -23.64 15.87
N PRO A 79 6.22 -22.65 16.30
CA PRO A 79 6.69 -21.59 15.40
C PRO A 79 7.54 -22.19 14.27
N VAL A 80 7.37 -21.64 13.07
CA VAL A 80 8.15 -21.99 11.89
C VAL A 80 9.19 -20.91 11.69
N ASP A 81 10.45 -21.29 11.84
CA ASP A 81 11.56 -20.43 11.45
C ASP A 81 11.75 -20.51 9.93
N VAL A 82 11.82 -19.35 9.29
CA VAL A 82 12.04 -19.25 7.84
C VAL A 82 13.28 -18.39 7.64
N PRO A 83 14.33 -18.94 6.99
CA PRO A 83 15.53 -18.18 6.75
C PRO A 83 15.22 -16.92 5.93
N PRO A 84 15.96 -15.83 6.16
CA PRO A 84 15.80 -14.63 5.37
C PRO A 84 16.11 -14.91 3.90
N ALA A 85 15.52 -14.11 3.02
CA ALA A 85 15.65 -14.26 1.58
C ALA A 85 16.08 -12.94 0.91
N PRO A 86 16.79 -13.01 -0.22
CA PRO A 86 17.31 -11.82 -0.88
C PRO A 86 16.20 -10.94 -1.47
N CYS A 87 16.25 -9.64 -1.21
CA CYS A 87 15.37 -8.64 -1.81
C CYS A 87 15.37 -8.75 -3.34
N ARG A 88 14.19 -8.65 -3.96
CA ARG A 88 14.01 -8.69 -5.42
C ARG A 88 14.73 -7.58 -6.20
N ARG A 89 15.10 -6.49 -5.53
CA ARG A 89 15.75 -5.34 -6.16
C ARG A 89 17.25 -5.27 -5.89
N CYS A 90 17.66 -5.24 -4.63
CA CYS A 90 19.06 -5.06 -4.26
C CYS A 90 19.77 -6.34 -3.80
N GLY A 91 19.05 -7.46 -3.68
CA GLY A 91 19.61 -8.73 -3.21
C GLY A 91 19.90 -8.82 -1.70
N ALA A 92 19.73 -7.74 -0.93
CA ALA A 92 19.95 -7.77 0.51
C ALA A 92 18.95 -8.70 1.22
N ASP A 93 19.42 -9.53 2.15
CA ASP A 93 18.58 -10.47 2.89
C ASP A 93 17.51 -9.76 3.72
N GLN A 94 16.26 -10.22 3.58
CA GLN A 94 15.09 -9.69 4.27
C GLN A 94 14.37 -10.80 5.03
N PRO A 95 13.86 -10.53 6.23
CA PRO A 95 12.97 -11.47 6.92
C PRO A 95 11.63 -11.55 6.19
N VAL A 96 10.95 -12.70 6.35
CA VAL A 96 9.62 -12.96 5.74
C VAL A 96 8.56 -11.92 6.14
N ALA A 97 8.70 -11.33 7.33
CA ALA A 97 7.79 -10.32 7.85
C ALA A 97 8.06 -8.88 7.33
N ALA A 98 9.11 -8.67 6.53
CA ALA A 98 9.46 -7.33 6.03
C ALA A 98 8.45 -6.83 4.98
N LEU A 99 7.82 -5.69 5.25
CA LEU A 99 6.95 -4.99 4.28
C LEU A 99 7.74 -4.12 3.31
N ALA A 100 8.93 -3.68 3.73
CA ALA A 100 9.86 -2.91 2.92
C ALA A 100 11.27 -3.43 3.13
N CYS A 101 12.11 -3.33 2.09
CA CYS A 101 13.52 -3.65 2.21
C CYS A 101 14.21 -2.62 3.10
N GLY A 102 14.87 -3.06 4.17
CA GLY A 102 15.63 -2.17 5.05
C GLY A 102 16.81 -1.46 4.36
N ALA A 103 17.31 -2.01 3.24
CA ALA A 103 18.45 -1.46 2.51
C ALA A 103 18.06 -0.48 1.37
N CYS A 104 17.01 -0.79 0.60
CA CYS A 104 16.64 0.01 -0.59
C CYS A 104 15.19 0.52 -0.60
N GLY A 105 14.44 0.30 0.48
CA GLY A 105 13.05 0.76 0.61
C GLY A 105 12.05 0.10 -0.35
N THR A 106 12.43 -0.99 -1.03
CA THR A 106 11.52 -1.71 -1.94
C THR A 106 10.38 -2.36 -1.14
N LEU A 107 9.13 -2.01 -1.48
CA LEU A 107 7.93 -2.63 -0.89
C LEU A 107 7.78 -4.08 -1.33
N GLU A 108 7.28 -4.92 -0.42
CA GLU A 108 7.16 -6.37 -0.57
C GLU A 108 8.45 -6.97 -1.16
N PRO A 109 9.58 -6.85 -0.46
CA PRO A 109 10.89 -7.13 -1.04
C PRO A 109 11.06 -8.60 -1.45
N LEU A 110 10.22 -9.50 -0.94
CA LEU A 110 10.22 -10.93 -1.21
C LEU A 110 9.11 -11.39 -2.17
N ARG A 111 8.38 -10.47 -2.82
CA ARG A 111 7.34 -10.82 -3.81
C ARG A 111 7.88 -11.76 -4.89
N VAL A 112 7.12 -12.79 -5.22
CA VAL A 112 7.49 -13.84 -6.20
C VAL A 112 6.47 -13.98 -7.32
N GLU A 113 5.33 -13.30 -7.23
CA GLU A 113 4.30 -13.29 -8.26
C GLU A 113 4.82 -12.67 -9.56
N THR A 114 4.64 -13.38 -10.67
CA THR A 114 5.09 -12.95 -12.00
C THR A 114 4.13 -11.96 -12.63
N ASP A 115 2.84 -12.08 -12.30
CA ASP A 115 1.83 -11.13 -12.74
C ASP A 115 1.85 -9.87 -11.86
N PRO A 116 1.45 -8.71 -12.38
CA PRO A 116 1.17 -7.53 -11.58
C PRO A 116 -0.09 -7.78 -10.72
N VAL A 117 0.03 -8.57 -9.67
CA VAL A 117 -0.91 -8.62 -8.58
C VAL A 117 -0.93 -7.26 -7.90
N ALA A 118 -2.11 -6.65 -7.86
CA ALA A 118 -2.39 -5.44 -7.10
C ALA A 118 -1.84 -5.58 -5.67
N LEU A 119 -1.25 -4.50 -5.14
CA LEU A 119 -0.95 -4.41 -3.71
C LEU A 119 -2.24 -4.73 -2.96
N LEU A 120 -2.18 -5.72 -2.08
CA LEU A 120 -3.35 -6.26 -1.39
C LEU A 120 -4.07 -5.14 -0.64
N ASP A 121 -5.29 -4.81 -1.04
CA ASP A 121 -6.17 -4.00 -0.20
C ASP A 121 -6.98 -4.93 0.73
N ALA A 122 -7.38 -4.40 1.88
CA ALA A 122 -8.25 -5.14 2.79
C ALA A 122 -9.64 -5.36 2.17
N ALA A 123 -10.13 -4.43 1.35
CA ALA A 123 -11.48 -4.49 0.79
C ALA A 123 -11.68 -5.64 -0.22
N THR A 124 -10.70 -5.95 -1.06
CA THR A 124 -10.70 -7.06 -2.02
C THR A 124 -10.44 -8.40 -1.32
N LEU A 125 -9.63 -8.40 -0.25
CA LEU A 125 -9.39 -9.61 0.54
C LEU A 125 -10.50 -9.96 1.54
N SER A 126 -11.30 -8.99 1.96
CA SER A 126 -12.32 -9.14 3.01
C SER A 126 -13.73 -9.40 2.50
N ARG A 127 -13.97 -9.37 1.18
CA ARG A 127 -15.27 -9.76 0.62
C ARG A 127 -15.41 -11.28 0.69
N PRO A 128 -16.31 -11.83 1.53
CA PRO A 128 -16.68 -13.21 1.41
C PRO A 128 -17.37 -13.39 0.05
N ASP A 129 -17.06 -14.48 -0.63
CA ASP A 129 -17.75 -14.89 -1.84
C ASP A 129 -19.27 -15.02 -1.55
N GLU A 130 -20.12 -14.44 -2.41
CA GLU A 130 -21.58 -14.60 -2.32
C GLU A 130 -21.99 -16.07 -2.40
N GLY A 131 -21.20 -16.89 -3.12
CA GLY A 131 -21.38 -18.34 -3.18
C GLY A 131 -21.10 -19.02 -1.83
N LEU A 132 -20.07 -18.58 -1.10
CA LEU A 132 -19.77 -19.06 0.24
C LEU A 132 -20.84 -18.61 1.24
N LEU A 133 -21.31 -17.36 1.16
CA LEU A 133 -22.41 -16.84 1.99
C LEU A 133 -23.72 -17.60 1.77
N ALA A 134 -24.04 -17.99 0.54
CA ALA A 134 -25.21 -18.82 0.21
C ALA A 134 -25.07 -20.27 0.72
N SER A 135 -23.83 -20.74 0.93
CA SER A 135 -23.52 -22.08 1.42
C SER A 135 -23.43 -22.19 2.94
N LEU A 136 -23.37 -21.05 3.65
CA LEU A 136 -23.35 -21.02 5.10
C LEU A 136 -24.75 -21.31 5.65
N PRO A 137 -24.91 -22.27 6.58
CA PRO A 137 -26.19 -22.48 7.23
C PRO A 137 -26.59 -21.21 7.99
N ALA A 138 -27.88 -20.83 7.88
CA ALA A 138 -28.42 -19.66 8.54
C ALA A 138 -28.02 -19.63 10.02
N PRO A 139 -27.62 -18.47 10.56
CA PRO A 139 -27.23 -18.36 11.96
C PRO A 139 -28.40 -18.84 12.82
N ARG A 140 -28.13 -19.87 13.64
CA ARG A 140 -29.10 -20.30 14.65
C ARG A 140 -29.36 -19.11 15.58
N PRO A 141 -30.62 -18.85 15.97
CA PRO A 141 -30.92 -17.77 16.90
C PRO A 141 -30.09 -17.96 18.17
N VAL A 142 -29.21 -17.00 18.44
CA VAL A 142 -28.40 -16.97 19.66
C VAL A 142 -29.36 -16.68 20.81
N PRO A 143 -29.42 -17.52 21.87
CA PRO A 143 -30.22 -17.20 23.04
C PRO A 143 -29.72 -15.89 23.64
N ALA A 144 -30.66 -15.00 23.96
CA ALA A 144 -30.37 -13.67 24.50
C ALA A 144 -29.48 -13.79 25.74
N LEU A 145 -28.34 -13.11 25.71
CA LEU A 145 -27.49 -12.93 26.88
C LEU A 145 -28.27 -12.11 27.93
N PRO A 146 -28.21 -12.47 29.22
CA PRO A 146 -28.82 -11.67 30.27
C PRO A 146 -28.13 -10.30 30.36
N THR A 147 -28.94 -9.26 30.42
CA THR A 147 -28.52 -7.87 30.65
C THR A 147 -27.84 -7.74 32.01
N VAL A 148 -26.60 -7.24 32.00
CA VAL A 148 -25.86 -6.88 33.22
C VAL A 148 -26.37 -5.50 33.66
N PRO A 149 -26.78 -5.30 34.93
CA PRO A 149 -27.17 -3.98 35.42
C PRO A 149 -25.95 -3.06 35.61
N ASP A 150 -26.12 -1.82 35.15
CA ASP A 150 -25.23 -0.68 35.42
C ASP A 150 -25.09 -0.44 36.93
N ALA A 151 -23.87 -0.53 37.43
CA ALA A 151 -23.48 0.03 38.71
C ALA A 151 -22.00 0.42 38.69
N LEU A 152 -21.75 1.67 38.35
CA LEU A 152 -20.50 2.37 38.65
C LEU A 152 -20.53 2.83 40.12
N PRO A 153 -19.45 2.61 40.89
CA PRO A 153 -19.13 3.46 42.02
C PRO A 153 -18.03 4.47 41.64
N ASP A 154 -18.28 5.73 41.98
CA ASP A 154 -17.34 6.85 41.98
C ASP A 154 -16.14 6.62 42.91
N GLY A 155 -14.96 7.13 42.52
CA GLY A 155 -13.94 7.56 43.49
C GLY A 155 -12.45 7.45 43.11
N LEU A 156 -11.90 8.53 42.50
CA LEU A 156 -10.59 9.20 42.75
C LEU A 156 -9.25 8.42 42.63
N PRO A 157 -8.05 9.07 42.60
CA PRO A 157 -7.70 10.51 42.49
C PRO A 157 -6.65 10.87 41.39
N HIS A 158 -6.43 12.18 41.25
CA HIS A 158 -5.36 12.85 40.50
C HIS A 158 -3.94 12.65 41.07
N GLY A 159 -2.93 12.58 40.19
CA GLY A 159 -1.54 12.92 40.53
C GLY A 159 -0.46 12.44 39.54
N LEU A 160 0.52 13.34 39.30
CA LEU A 160 1.79 13.21 38.55
C LEU A 160 1.69 13.32 37.00
N ARG A 161 2.02 14.46 36.37
CA ARG A 161 3.27 15.27 36.28
C ARG A 161 4.41 14.64 35.46
N ASP A 162 4.65 15.31 34.33
CA ASP A 162 5.93 15.77 33.77
C ASP A 162 6.94 14.77 33.21
N GLY A 163 7.34 15.06 31.97
CA GLY A 163 8.68 14.79 31.45
C GLY A 163 8.71 13.97 30.17
N LEU A 164 9.05 14.59 29.04
CA LEU A 164 10.35 14.40 28.38
C LEU A 164 10.41 15.20 27.06
N SER A 165 11.48 16.00 26.93
CA SER A 165 11.84 16.86 25.82
C SER A 165 12.27 16.09 24.56
N PRO A 166 12.18 16.70 23.35
CA PRO A 166 12.71 16.11 22.13
C PRO A 166 14.21 16.39 21.94
N VAL A 167 14.93 15.37 21.45
CA VAL A 167 16.35 15.42 21.09
C VAL A 167 16.50 15.74 19.59
N SER A 168 17.36 16.69 19.27
CA SER A 168 17.77 17.07 17.91
C SER A 168 19.02 16.32 17.45
N VAL A 169 19.08 15.88 16.19
CA VAL A 169 20.33 15.49 15.49
C VAL A 169 20.16 15.60 13.95
N PRO A 170 21.23 15.57 13.12
CA PRO A 170 21.50 16.64 12.15
C PRO A 170 21.46 16.19 10.67
N VAL A 171 21.45 17.19 9.79
CA VAL A 171 21.49 17.13 8.31
C VAL A 171 22.91 16.87 7.78
N LEU A 172 23.06 16.02 6.75
CA LEU A 172 24.22 15.98 5.84
C LEU A 172 23.80 15.56 4.40
N PRO A 173 24.61 15.87 3.35
CA PRO A 173 24.12 16.37 2.07
C PRO A 173 24.24 15.43 0.85
N ASP A 174 23.67 15.92 -0.25
CA ASP A 174 23.54 15.43 -1.62
C ASP A 174 24.77 14.81 -2.29
N GLY A 175 24.46 13.96 -3.30
CA GLY A 175 25.25 13.96 -4.52
C GLY A 175 25.08 12.72 -5.41
N ARG A 176 24.37 12.88 -6.53
CA ARG A 176 24.81 12.61 -7.93
C ARG A 176 23.65 12.22 -8.88
N SER A 177 23.46 13.05 -9.92
CA SER A 177 22.83 12.76 -11.23
C SER A 177 23.53 11.60 -11.97
N PRO A 178 23.06 11.05 -13.13
CA PRO A 178 22.18 11.60 -14.21
C PRO A 178 21.11 10.58 -14.71
N VAL A 179 20.26 10.71 -15.73
CA VAL A 179 20.36 11.14 -17.16
C VAL A 179 18.92 11.39 -17.69
N SER A 180 18.72 12.40 -18.54
CA SER A 180 17.43 12.86 -19.07
C SER A 180 16.98 12.15 -20.37
N VAL A 181 15.66 11.95 -20.55
CA VAL A 181 14.99 11.64 -21.84
C VAL A 181 13.69 12.46 -21.91
N PRO A 182 13.32 13.09 -23.04
CA PRO A 182 12.21 14.05 -23.10
C PRO A 182 10.82 13.38 -23.26
N VAL A 183 9.80 13.95 -22.62
CA VAL A 183 8.37 13.61 -22.78
C VAL A 183 7.64 14.82 -23.39
N LEU A 184 6.83 14.58 -24.42
CA LEU A 184 6.08 15.61 -25.16
C LEU A 184 4.80 16.07 -24.44
N PRO A 185 4.38 17.35 -24.61
CA PRO A 185 3.09 17.86 -24.14
C PRO A 185 1.92 17.47 -25.07
N PRO A 186 0.70 17.24 -24.56
CA PRO A 186 -0.50 17.07 -25.39
C PRO A 186 -1.29 18.38 -25.57
N GLU A 187 -1.97 18.46 -26.73
CA GLU A 187 -2.81 19.59 -27.20
C GLU A 187 -4.19 19.67 -26.52
N PRO A 188 -4.86 20.84 -26.52
CA PRO A 188 -6.09 21.07 -25.76
C PRO A 188 -7.34 20.67 -26.55
N ALA A 189 -8.26 19.95 -25.90
CA ALA A 189 -9.62 19.73 -26.41
C ALA A 189 -10.64 20.49 -25.56
N ALA A 190 -11.58 21.14 -26.26
CA ALA A 190 -12.47 22.18 -25.78
C ALA A 190 -13.78 21.67 -25.12
N GLY A 191 -14.28 22.47 -24.15
CA GLY A 191 -15.69 22.87 -24.06
C GLY A 191 -16.56 22.30 -22.92
N GLY A 192 -17.02 23.18 -22.01
CA GLY A 192 -18.31 23.03 -21.30
C GLY A 192 -18.34 23.36 -19.80
N ALA A 193 -18.76 24.60 -19.46
CA ALA A 193 -19.02 25.26 -18.16
C ALA A 193 -19.92 24.50 -17.16
N ALA A 194 -20.02 24.82 -15.85
CA ALA A 194 -19.27 25.60 -14.88
C ALA A 194 -19.95 25.38 -13.50
N ARG A 195 -19.16 25.32 -12.42
CA ARG A 195 -19.57 25.85 -11.11
C ARG A 195 -18.34 26.49 -10.50
N ASP A 196 -18.41 27.82 -10.39
CA ASP A 196 -17.40 28.69 -9.81
C ASP A 196 -17.13 28.34 -8.34
N ALA A 197 -15.87 28.00 -8.06
CA ALA A 197 -15.20 28.40 -6.84
C ALA A 197 -13.99 29.23 -7.29
N ALA A 198 -14.14 30.55 -7.16
CA ALA A 198 -13.12 31.57 -7.41
C ALA A 198 -11.78 31.14 -6.79
N ASP A 199 -10.73 31.04 -7.59
CA ASP A 199 -9.83 32.16 -7.90
C ASP A 199 -9.40 32.95 -6.66
N THR A 200 -8.54 32.31 -5.87
CA THR A 200 -7.42 32.97 -5.21
C THR A 200 -6.20 32.10 -5.43
N SER A 201 -5.70 32.06 -6.67
CA SER A 201 -4.37 31.53 -6.94
C SER A 201 -3.35 32.45 -6.27
N GLY A 202 -3.04 32.21 -5.00
CA GLY A 202 -1.68 32.47 -4.53
C GLY A 202 -0.79 31.77 -5.57
N GLY A 203 0.04 32.54 -6.29
CA GLY A 203 0.63 32.21 -7.61
C GLY A 203 1.55 30.99 -7.69
N HIS A 204 1.40 30.04 -6.77
CA HIS A 204 2.11 28.79 -6.70
C HIS A 204 1.76 27.91 -7.90
N VAL A 205 2.79 27.61 -8.67
CA VAL A 205 2.75 26.62 -9.74
C VAL A 205 3.13 25.28 -9.13
N LEU A 206 2.24 24.29 -9.24
CA LEU A 206 2.51 22.92 -8.83
C LEU A 206 3.58 22.32 -9.73
N VAL A 207 4.63 21.77 -9.14
CA VAL A 207 5.73 21.11 -9.85
C VAL A 207 5.68 19.62 -9.54
N LEU A 208 5.49 18.80 -10.57
CA LEU A 208 5.36 17.36 -10.45
C LEU A 208 6.56 16.68 -11.09
N THR A 209 7.25 15.82 -10.34
CA THR A 209 8.39 15.06 -10.87
C THR A 209 8.14 13.56 -10.75
N VAL A 210 7.84 12.92 -11.87
CA VAL A 210 7.51 11.49 -11.93
C VAL A 210 8.78 10.66 -12.17
N ASP A 211 9.07 9.72 -11.28
CA ASP A 211 10.24 8.83 -11.27
C ASP A 211 11.58 9.56 -11.51
N GLY A 212 11.70 10.80 -11.01
CA GLY A 212 12.90 11.63 -11.19
C GLY A 212 13.06 12.21 -12.61
N GLY A 213 12.02 12.16 -13.44
CA GLY A 213 11.99 12.72 -14.79
C GLY A 213 11.95 14.25 -14.84
N ALA A 214 11.64 14.79 -16.01
CA ALA A 214 11.50 16.24 -16.16
C ALA A 214 10.32 16.76 -15.33
N PRO A 215 10.48 17.89 -14.62
CA PRO A 215 9.39 18.47 -13.84
C PRO A 215 8.29 18.98 -14.77
N VAL A 216 7.05 18.55 -14.51
CA VAL A 216 5.83 19.06 -15.15
C VAL A 216 5.29 20.18 -14.29
N ARG A 217 5.12 21.37 -14.87
CA ARG A 217 4.57 22.54 -14.19
C ARG A 217 3.09 22.69 -14.52
N VAL A 218 2.27 22.74 -13.48
CA VAL A 218 0.82 22.82 -13.58
C VAL A 218 0.34 24.05 -12.82
N PRO A 219 -0.37 24.98 -13.47
CA PRO A 219 -1.05 26.05 -12.75
C PRO A 219 -2.22 25.44 -11.94
N GLY A 220 -2.24 25.66 -10.63
CA GLY A 220 -3.26 25.12 -9.74
C GLY A 220 -3.14 23.61 -9.52
N GLY A 221 -4.25 22.88 -9.66
CA GLY A 221 -4.35 21.45 -9.37
C GLY A 221 -4.12 20.52 -10.57
N ALA A 222 -3.79 19.26 -10.30
CA ALA A 222 -3.54 18.22 -11.29
C ALA A 222 -4.35 16.94 -11.01
N SER A 223 -4.80 16.26 -12.06
CA SER A 223 -5.29 14.88 -11.96
C SER A 223 -4.25 13.92 -12.52
N LEU A 224 -3.84 12.95 -11.70
CA LEU A 224 -2.73 12.04 -12.00
C LEU A 224 -3.27 10.66 -12.35
N GLY A 225 -2.74 10.04 -13.39
CA GLY A 225 -3.06 8.65 -13.71
C GLY A 225 -2.62 8.23 -15.11
N ARG A 226 -2.86 6.97 -15.48
CA ARG A 226 -2.45 6.44 -16.80
C ARG A 226 -3.29 7.00 -17.95
N ASP A 227 -4.50 7.44 -17.66
CA ASP A 227 -5.42 8.04 -18.62
C ASP A 227 -6.37 8.99 -17.85
N PRO A 228 -5.82 10.09 -17.30
CA PRO A 228 -6.48 10.84 -16.26
C PRO A 228 -7.59 11.71 -16.84
N VAL A 229 -8.79 11.55 -16.26
CA VAL A 229 -9.88 12.49 -16.41
C VAL A 229 -9.65 13.66 -15.44
N ALA A 230 -10.01 14.87 -15.85
CA ALA A 230 -9.94 16.08 -15.04
C ALA A 230 -11.32 16.50 -14.51
N PRO A 231 -11.86 15.83 -13.48
CA PRO A 231 -12.99 16.40 -12.76
C PRO A 231 -12.52 17.70 -12.11
N THR A 232 -13.24 18.80 -12.38
CA THR A 232 -13.07 20.15 -11.79
C THR A 232 -11.85 20.97 -12.22
N GLY A 233 -11.55 21.03 -13.53
CA GLY A 233 -10.62 22.04 -14.09
C GLY A 233 -9.13 21.82 -13.76
N ARG A 234 -8.79 20.68 -13.16
CA ARG A 234 -7.40 20.26 -12.94
C ARG A 234 -6.72 19.96 -14.26
N THR A 235 -5.40 20.13 -14.31
CA THR A 235 -4.63 19.70 -15.48
C THR A 235 -4.41 18.19 -15.44
N PRO A 236 -4.83 17.43 -16.46
CA PRO A 236 -4.56 16.00 -16.52
C PRO A 236 -3.08 15.76 -16.79
N VAL A 237 -2.41 15.00 -15.91
CA VAL A 237 -1.00 14.63 -16.03
C VAL A 237 -0.89 13.12 -16.13
N ARG A 238 -0.49 12.67 -17.32
CA ARG A 238 -0.33 11.25 -17.62
C ARG A 238 0.88 10.68 -16.90
N VAL A 239 0.66 9.61 -16.14
CA VAL A 239 1.66 8.86 -15.39
C VAL A 239 1.71 7.45 -15.95
N VAL A 240 2.87 7.04 -16.47
CA VAL A 240 3.06 5.71 -17.06
C VAL A 240 3.42 4.72 -15.96
N GLY A 241 2.59 3.69 -15.78
CA GLY A 241 2.84 2.59 -14.87
C GLY A 241 1.73 1.56 -14.97
N ALA A 242 2.07 0.27 -14.80
CA ALA A 242 1.11 -0.82 -14.96
C ALA A 242 0.07 -0.83 -13.83
N THR A 243 0.48 -0.43 -12.63
CA THR A 243 -0.39 -0.33 -11.44
C THR A 243 -1.04 1.05 -11.27
N VAL A 244 -0.83 1.97 -12.20
CA VAL A 244 -1.48 3.30 -12.16
C VAL A 244 -2.90 3.19 -12.73
N SER A 245 -3.88 3.76 -12.02
CA SER A 245 -5.30 3.78 -12.43
C SER A 245 -5.52 4.86 -13.49
N LYS A 246 -6.65 4.81 -14.21
CA LYS A 246 -6.97 5.82 -15.25
C LYS A 246 -6.85 7.25 -14.70
N THR A 247 -7.67 7.56 -13.70
CA THR A 247 -7.42 8.63 -12.74
C THR A 247 -7.11 7.96 -11.41
N HIS A 248 -5.96 8.25 -10.83
CA HIS A 248 -5.44 7.59 -9.64
C HIS A 248 -5.47 8.52 -8.42
N ALA A 249 -5.00 9.75 -8.58
CA ALA A 249 -5.01 10.75 -7.52
C ALA A 249 -5.33 12.13 -8.07
N LEU A 250 -5.81 13.00 -7.18
CA LEU A 250 -5.98 14.42 -7.41
C LEU A 250 -5.00 15.17 -6.51
N VAL A 251 -4.41 16.23 -7.05
CA VAL A 251 -3.56 17.16 -6.32
C VAL A 251 -4.13 18.55 -6.47
N ASP A 252 -4.31 19.24 -5.36
CA ASP A 252 -4.76 20.61 -5.30
C ASP A 252 -3.72 21.45 -4.54
N VAL A 253 -3.67 22.74 -4.84
CA VAL A 253 -2.83 23.70 -4.13
C VAL A 253 -3.74 24.78 -3.59
N GLU A 254 -3.76 24.91 -2.28
CA GLU A 254 -4.50 25.97 -1.58
C GLU A 254 -3.78 27.32 -1.71
N PRO A 255 -4.48 28.45 -1.52
CA PRO A 255 -3.90 29.79 -1.66
C PRO A 255 -2.69 30.07 -0.75
N ASP A 256 -2.59 29.37 0.38
CA ASP A 256 -1.49 29.47 1.35
C ASP A 256 -0.25 28.62 0.99
N GLY A 257 -0.30 27.91 -0.14
CA GLY A 257 0.77 27.01 -0.59
C GLY A 257 0.68 25.61 0.03
N THR A 258 -0.42 25.26 0.69
CA THR A 258 -0.65 23.87 1.14
C THR A 258 -0.99 22.98 -0.04
N ILE A 259 -0.26 21.87 -0.20
CA ILE A 259 -0.59 20.85 -1.21
C ILE A 259 -1.54 19.84 -0.59
N LEU A 260 -2.70 19.62 -1.22
CA LEU A 260 -3.65 18.58 -0.84
C LEU A 260 -3.58 17.43 -1.84
N VAL A 261 -3.44 16.20 -1.34
CA VAL A 261 -3.47 14.99 -2.15
C VAL A 261 -4.69 14.16 -1.79
N THR A 262 -5.44 13.74 -2.80
CA THR A 262 -6.63 12.91 -2.63
C THR A 262 -6.53 11.67 -3.48
N ASP A 263 -6.66 10.48 -2.88
CA ASP A 263 -6.82 9.25 -3.64
C ASP A 263 -8.18 9.23 -4.36
N PHE A 264 -8.19 8.96 -5.67
CA PHE A 264 -9.40 9.01 -6.48
C PHE A 264 -9.98 7.61 -6.73
N SER A 265 -10.22 6.86 -5.65
CA SER A 265 -10.64 5.45 -5.72
C SER A 265 -9.68 4.61 -6.57
N SER A 266 -8.38 4.81 -6.35
CA SER A 266 -7.39 4.07 -7.12
C SER A 266 -7.38 2.60 -6.73
N THR A 267 -7.13 1.73 -7.71
CA THR A 267 -7.12 0.27 -7.48
C THR A 267 -6.00 -0.16 -6.54
N ASN A 268 -4.83 0.47 -6.66
CA ASN A 268 -3.64 0.10 -5.89
C ASN A 268 -3.39 1.00 -4.67
N GLY A 269 -4.25 2.00 -4.46
CA GLY A 269 -4.09 3.00 -3.41
C GLY A 269 -3.00 4.02 -3.71
N THR A 270 -3.23 5.24 -3.22
CA THR A 270 -2.24 6.30 -3.16
C THR A 270 -1.55 6.29 -1.80
N HIS A 271 -0.22 6.37 -1.77
CA HIS A 271 0.54 6.46 -0.52
C HIS A 271 1.40 7.72 -0.51
N VAL A 272 1.50 8.36 0.65
CA VAL A 272 2.36 9.51 0.87
C VAL A 272 3.57 9.06 1.68
N LEU A 273 4.77 9.30 1.17
CA LEU A 273 6.02 8.98 1.84
C LEU A 273 6.44 10.16 2.72
N LEU A 274 5.94 10.16 3.96
CA LEU A 274 6.45 10.97 5.06
C LEU A 274 7.46 10.13 5.86
N ASP A 275 7.72 10.48 7.12
CA ASP A 275 8.58 9.70 8.03
C ASP A 275 8.13 8.23 8.12
N ALA A 276 6.81 8.01 8.10
CA ALA A 276 6.19 6.72 7.86
C ALA A 276 5.30 6.80 6.61
N PRO A 277 5.34 5.81 5.70
CA PRO A 277 4.42 5.76 4.57
C PRO A 277 2.95 5.70 5.04
N VAL A 278 2.14 6.65 4.61
CA VAL A 278 0.71 6.71 4.93
C VAL A 278 -0.10 6.40 3.68
N ARG A 279 -0.94 5.36 3.73
CA ARG A 279 -1.92 5.12 2.68
C ARG A 279 -3.09 6.08 2.84
N LEU A 280 -3.44 6.77 1.77
CA LEU A 280 -4.59 7.69 1.78
C LEU A 280 -5.90 6.91 1.81
N VAL A 281 -6.88 7.46 2.53
CA VAL A 281 -8.27 7.02 2.45
C VAL A 281 -8.86 7.61 1.16
N PRO A 282 -9.51 6.80 0.31
CA PRO A 282 -10.15 7.30 -0.91
C PRO A 282 -11.07 8.50 -0.64
N HIS A 283 -10.99 9.50 -1.53
CA HIS A 283 -11.79 10.74 -1.49
C HIS A 283 -11.60 11.61 -0.25
N THR A 284 -10.60 11.32 0.58
CA THR A 284 -10.24 12.16 1.73
C THR A 284 -8.97 12.94 1.41
N PRO A 285 -9.03 14.28 1.33
CA PRO A 285 -7.84 15.08 1.09
C PRO A 285 -6.89 15.03 2.28
N VAL A 286 -5.60 14.91 2.00
CA VAL A 286 -4.53 14.95 3.00
C VAL A 286 -3.53 16.03 2.63
N ALA A 287 -3.26 16.93 3.57
CA ALA A 287 -2.25 17.96 3.42
C ALA A 287 -0.85 17.37 3.50
N VAL A 288 0.01 17.76 2.56
CA VAL A 288 1.40 17.31 2.49
C VAL A 288 2.33 18.50 2.25
N PRO A 289 3.54 18.49 2.83
CA PRO A 289 4.52 19.53 2.55
C PRO A 289 5.05 19.43 1.11
N ALA A 290 5.51 20.54 0.55
CA ALA A 290 6.27 20.52 -0.70
C ALA A 290 7.56 19.69 -0.54
N GLY A 291 7.95 19.00 -1.60
CA GLY A 291 9.01 17.99 -1.60
C GLY A 291 8.52 16.57 -1.29
N THR A 292 7.26 16.38 -0.90
CA THR A 292 6.72 15.06 -0.54
C THR A 292 6.65 14.14 -1.75
N VAL A 293 7.02 12.87 -1.56
CA VAL A 293 6.87 11.82 -2.57
C VAL A 293 5.55 11.10 -2.36
N VAL A 294 4.74 11.03 -3.40
CA VAL A 294 3.51 10.25 -3.48
C VAL A 294 3.73 9.03 -4.37
N LEU A 295 3.32 7.85 -3.90
CA LEU A 295 3.27 6.63 -4.68
C LEU A 295 1.89 6.46 -5.30
N LEU A 296 1.87 6.35 -6.62
CA LEU A 296 0.69 6.03 -7.43
C LEU A 296 0.85 4.57 -7.90
N GLY A 297 0.35 3.62 -7.10
CA GLY A 297 0.76 2.21 -7.23
C GLY A 297 2.27 2.07 -7.04
N GLU A 298 3.00 1.72 -8.10
CA GLU A 298 4.47 1.57 -8.09
C GLU A 298 5.26 2.84 -8.43
N VAL A 299 4.59 3.85 -9.01
CA VAL A 299 5.25 5.04 -9.58
C VAL A 299 5.45 6.10 -8.51
N ARG A 300 6.67 6.67 -8.45
CA ARG A 300 6.99 7.78 -7.54
C ARG A 300 6.68 9.11 -8.22
N CYS A 301 5.94 9.98 -7.55
CA CYS A 301 5.69 11.35 -7.97
C CYS A 301 6.09 12.30 -6.83
N THR A 302 7.08 13.15 -7.07
CA THR A 302 7.47 14.19 -6.10
C THR A 302 6.65 15.44 -6.37
N LEU A 303 6.01 15.97 -5.33
CA LEU A 303 5.19 17.17 -5.38
C LEU A 303 5.99 18.36 -4.86
N GLY A 304 6.14 19.42 -5.65
CA GLY A 304 6.79 20.66 -5.25
C GLY A 304 5.95 21.86 -5.62
N LEU A 305 6.36 23.04 -5.15
CA LEU A 305 5.78 24.31 -5.53
C LEU A 305 6.88 25.23 -6.04
N SER A 306 6.57 26.04 -7.06
CA SER A 306 7.37 27.20 -7.44
C SER A 306 6.53 28.46 -7.31
N ALA A 307 7.15 29.54 -6.83
CA ALA A 307 6.58 30.88 -6.83
C ALA A 307 6.58 31.51 -8.24
#